data_AF-A0A923RF27-F1
#
_entry.id   AF-A0A923RF27-F1
#
_cell.length_a   1.000
_cell.length_b   1.000
_cell.length_c   1.000
_cell.angle_alpha   90.00
_cell.angle_beta   90.00
_cell.angle_gamma   90.00
#
_symmetry.space_group_name_H-M   'P 1'
#
loop_
_entity.id
_entity.type
_entity.pdbx_description
1 polymer ?
#
loop_
_entity_poly.entity_id
_entity_poly.type
_entity_poly.pdbx_seq_one_letter_code
_entity_poly.pdbx_strand_id
1 'polypeptide(L)'
;MKSWLSFLLPDDEYREKRALYFLFEGSVILLLFLIGIFIINRYVPYFQIDLEFALFIAIWIFLGYVFLRYITSGMEYTDISTEKAYKKQLKVILTKSCGFVIIFHLLYLVFMFPNSISEWYEMIAVSIIGGLILFFVDYISLKNSYKKNKELV
;
A
#
# COMPACT_ATOMS: atom_id res chain seq x y z
N MET A 1 30.12 3.60 -1.23
CA MET A 1 29.59 2.22 -1.22
C MET A 1 28.09 2.29 -1.44
N LYS A 2 27.56 1.53 -2.40
CA LYS A 2 26.10 1.40 -2.53
C LYS A 2 25.60 0.52 -1.38
N SER A 3 24.64 1.02 -0.60
CA SER A 3 23.97 0.23 0.43
C SER A 3 23.17 -0.90 -0.23
N TRP A 4 22.94 -2.02 0.45
CA TRP A 4 22.03 -3.07 -0.05
C TRP A 4 20.62 -2.52 -0.35
N LEU A 5 20.23 -1.46 0.36
CA LEU A 5 18.95 -0.78 0.17
C LEU A 5 18.82 -0.13 -1.20
N SER A 6 19.93 0.25 -1.85
CA SER A 6 19.88 0.91 -3.17
C SER A 6 19.33 0.00 -4.27
N PHE A 7 19.26 -1.32 -4.05
CA PHE A 7 18.61 -2.24 -4.98
C PHE A 7 17.07 -2.11 -4.97
N LEU A 8 16.50 -1.64 -3.86
CA LEU A 8 15.04 -1.52 -3.67
C LEU A 8 14.52 -0.10 -3.90
N LEU A 9 15.41 0.90 -3.95
CA LEU A 9 15.03 2.30 -4.10
C LEU A 9 14.82 2.65 -5.59
N PRO A 10 13.93 3.62 -5.89
CA PRO A 10 13.79 4.14 -7.25
C PRO A 10 15.07 4.81 -7.74
N ASP A 11 15.35 4.73 -9.05
CA ASP A 11 16.50 5.40 -9.67
C ASP A 11 16.38 6.93 -9.72
N ASP A 12 15.16 7.46 -9.57
CA ASP A 12 14.88 8.90 -9.53
C ASP A 12 15.24 9.48 -8.15
N GLU A 13 16.12 10.48 -8.13
CA GLU A 13 16.64 11.08 -6.89
C GLU A 13 15.54 11.66 -5.98
N TYR A 14 14.51 12.27 -6.55
CA TYR A 14 13.40 12.82 -5.78
C TYR A 14 12.59 11.68 -5.12
N ARG A 15 12.34 10.61 -5.87
CA ARG A 15 11.61 9.45 -5.37
C ARG A 15 12.41 8.68 -4.33
N GLU A 16 13.71 8.51 -4.55
CA GLU A 16 14.64 7.91 -3.59
C GLU A 16 14.60 8.63 -2.25
N LYS A 17 14.84 9.96 -2.24
CA LYS A 17 14.87 10.75 -0.99
C LYS A 17 13.56 10.66 -0.23
N ARG A 18 12.43 10.77 -0.92
CA ARG A 18 11.09 10.68 -0.32
C ARG A 18 10.80 9.29 0.25
N ALA A 19 11.18 8.22 -0.46
CA ALA A 19 11.05 6.86 0.06
C ALA A 19 11.86 6.66 1.35
N LEU A 20 13.11 7.17 1.37
CA LEU A 20 13.96 7.14 2.57
C LEU A 20 13.35 7.92 3.74
N TYR A 21 12.76 9.09 3.49
CA TYR A 21 12.05 9.84 4.53
C TYR A 21 10.88 9.04 5.10
N PHE A 22 10.06 8.40 4.25
CA PHE A 22 8.93 7.60 4.72
C PHE A 22 9.37 6.36 5.52
N LEU A 23 10.44 5.69 5.08
CA LEU A 23 11.05 4.59 5.81
C LEU A 23 11.53 5.05 7.19
N PHE A 24 12.24 6.17 7.26
CA PHE A 24 12.71 6.73 8.52
C PHE A 24 11.56 7.15 9.45
N GLU A 25 10.59 7.92 8.94
CA GLU A 25 9.38 8.31 9.67
C GLU A 25 8.65 7.07 10.23
N GLY A 26 8.47 6.04 9.39
CA GLY A 26 7.85 4.77 9.79
C GLY A 26 8.64 4.03 10.87
N SER A 27 9.96 3.97 10.77
CA SER A 27 10.82 3.34 11.77
C SER A 27 10.76 4.07 13.12
N VAL A 28 10.70 5.41 13.13
CA VAL A 28 10.56 6.20 14.36
C VAL A 28 9.20 5.93 15.02
N ILE A 29 8.12 5.90 14.25
CA ILE A 29 6.77 5.61 14.78
C ILE A 29 6.71 4.19 15.36
N LEU A 30 7.28 3.21 14.64
CA LEU A 30 7.39 1.84 15.13
C LEU A 30 8.18 1.77 16.43
N LEU A 31 9.32 2.46 16.53
CA LEU A 31 10.14 2.47 17.73
C LEU A 31 9.36 3.02 18.93
N LEU A 32 8.64 4.13 18.75
CA LEU A 32 7.80 4.71 19.80
C LEU A 32 6.69 3.75 20.23
N PHE A 33 6.06 3.06 19.28
CA PHE A 33 5.06 2.03 19.58
C PHE A 33 5.66 0.90 20.42
N LEU A 34 6.82 0.35 20.04
CA LEU A 34 7.48 -0.74 20.76
C LEU A 34 7.89 -0.33 22.18
N ILE A 35 8.39 0.89 22.36
CA ILE A 35 8.67 1.46 23.69
C ILE A 35 7.38 1.53 24.52
N GLY A 36 6.27 1.99 23.92
CA GLY A 36 4.97 2.05 24.57
C GLY A 36 4.47 0.68 25.02
N ILE A 37 4.51 -0.32 24.12
CA ILE A 37 4.14 -1.70 24.43
C ILE A 37 5.00 -2.27 25.56
N PHE A 38 6.31 -2.03 25.53
CA PHE A 38 7.22 -2.48 26.58
C PHE A 38 6.85 -1.89 27.94
N ILE A 39 6.61 -0.58 28.01
CA ILE A 39 6.22 0.11 29.24
C ILE A 39 4.89 -0.42 29.76
N ILE A 40 3.89 -0.54 28.89
CA ILE A 40 2.54 -1.03 29.24
C ILE A 40 2.64 -2.44 29.84
N ASN A 41 3.25 -3.38 29.11
CA ASN A 41 3.34 -4.77 29.56
C ASN A 41 4.18 -4.94 30.83
N ARG A 42 5.17 -4.08 31.06
CA ARG A 42 6.04 -4.16 32.25
C ARG A 42 5.44 -3.50 33.49
N TYR A 43 4.78 -2.35 33.33
CA TYR A 43 4.41 -1.49 34.46
C TYR A 43 2.90 -1.36 34.67
N VAL A 44 2.06 -1.83 33.76
CA VAL A 44 0.59 -1.77 33.86
C VAL A 44 0.02 -3.19 33.96
N PRO A 45 0.01 -3.80 35.17
CA PRO A 45 -0.32 -5.21 35.33
C PRO A 45 -1.75 -5.59 34.94
N TYR A 46 -2.68 -4.64 34.96
CA TYR A 46 -4.09 -4.86 34.59
C TYR A 46 -4.36 -4.72 33.09
N PHE A 47 -3.37 -4.31 32.29
CA PHE A 47 -3.52 -4.08 30.86
C PHE A 47 -2.30 -4.65 30.13
N GLN A 48 -2.35 -5.95 29.85
CA GLN A 48 -1.32 -6.64 29.08
C GLN A 48 -1.80 -6.85 27.66
N ILE A 49 -0.91 -6.59 26.71
CA ILE A 49 -1.15 -6.79 25.29
C ILE A 49 -0.46 -8.07 24.88
N ASP A 50 -1.23 -8.97 24.30
CA ASP A 50 -0.76 -10.23 23.76
C ASP A 50 0.40 -10.03 22.76
N LEU A 51 1.39 -10.93 22.79
CA LEU A 51 2.60 -10.82 21.99
C LEU A 51 2.30 -10.91 20.49
N GLU A 52 1.47 -11.86 20.07
CA GLU A 52 1.13 -12.06 18.67
C GLU A 52 0.39 -10.83 18.13
N PHE A 53 -0.54 -10.30 18.91
CA PHE A 53 -1.26 -9.09 18.58
C PHE A 53 -0.35 -7.86 18.51
N ALA A 54 0.58 -7.70 19.45
CA ALA A 54 1.56 -6.60 19.44
C ALA A 54 2.47 -6.64 18.22
N LEU A 55 2.96 -7.84 17.84
CA LEU A 55 3.79 -8.03 16.66
C LEU A 55 3.00 -7.78 15.37
N PHE A 56 1.76 -8.25 15.30
CA PHE A 56 0.87 -7.98 14.18
C PHE A 56 0.69 -6.47 13.98
N ILE A 57 0.37 -5.72 15.04
CA ILE A 57 0.24 -4.26 14.97
C ILE A 57 1.56 -3.60 14.59
N ALA A 58 2.69 -4.04 15.15
CA ALA A 58 4.00 -3.49 14.84
C ALA A 58 4.32 -3.55 13.34
N ILE A 59 4.06 -4.70 12.71
CA ILE A 59 4.24 -4.90 11.26
C ILE A 59 3.35 -3.92 10.48
N TRP A 60 2.08 -3.82 10.85
CA TRP A 60 1.12 -2.94 10.17
C TRP A 60 1.39 -1.45 10.39
N ILE A 61 1.89 -1.05 11.55
CA ILE A 61 2.31 0.34 11.80
C ILE A 61 3.41 0.72 10.82
N PHE A 62 4.45 -0.11 10.69
CA PHE A 62 5.56 0.22 9.81
C PHE A 62 5.15 0.15 8.33
N LEU A 63 4.65 -0.99 7.88
CA LEU A 63 4.29 -1.19 6.48
C LEU A 63 3.15 -0.28 6.05
N GLY A 64 2.10 -0.19 6.88
CA GLY A 64 0.94 0.65 6.62
C GLY A 64 1.31 2.13 6.57
N TYR A 65 2.14 2.63 7.48
CA TYR A 65 2.58 4.02 7.45
C TYR A 65 3.37 4.33 6.18
N VAL A 66 4.39 3.53 5.87
CA VAL A 66 5.24 3.74 4.68
C VAL A 66 4.40 3.66 3.41
N PHE A 67 3.53 2.67 3.30
CA PHE A 67 2.66 2.46 2.14
C PHE A 67 1.67 3.60 1.95
N LEU A 68 0.97 4.03 3.01
CA LEU A 68 0.04 5.15 2.94
C LEU A 68 0.74 6.46 2.58
N ARG A 69 1.93 6.72 3.14
CA ARG A 69 2.73 7.90 2.80
C ARG A 69 3.20 7.86 1.35
N TYR A 70 3.64 6.70 0.86
CA TYR A 70 4.02 6.51 -0.53
C TYR A 70 2.84 6.84 -1.47
N ILE A 71 1.67 6.25 -1.26
CA ILE A 71 0.48 6.49 -2.09
C ILE A 71 0.03 7.95 -2.02
N THR A 72 -0.06 8.51 -0.82
CA THR A 72 -0.53 9.89 -0.63
C THR A 72 0.48 10.93 -1.13
N SER A 73 1.76 10.56 -1.24
CA SER A 73 2.77 11.44 -1.84
C SER A 73 2.51 11.72 -3.31
N GLY A 74 1.80 10.84 -4.03
CA GLY A 74 1.50 11.00 -5.45
C GLY A 74 2.77 11.18 -6.29
N MET A 75 3.86 10.49 -5.94
CA MET A 75 5.16 10.61 -6.58
C MET A 75 5.35 9.70 -7.80
N GLU A 76 4.33 8.89 -8.11
CA GLU A 76 4.40 7.86 -9.14
C GLU A 76 4.02 8.38 -10.53
N TYR A 77 3.30 9.50 -10.60
CA TYR A 77 2.73 10.06 -11.82
C TYR A 77 3.25 11.49 -12.08
N THR A 78 4.54 11.72 -11.89
CA THR A 78 5.20 13.05 -11.96
C THR A 78 4.94 13.80 -13.27
N ASP A 79 4.71 13.09 -14.37
CA ASP A 79 4.56 13.71 -15.70
C ASP A 79 3.11 14.05 -16.06
N ILE A 80 2.15 13.76 -15.17
CA ILE A 80 0.72 13.96 -15.44
C ILE A 80 0.28 15.33 -14.91
N SER A 81 0.26 16.33 -15.79
CA SER A 81 -0.20 17.70 -15.49
C SER A 81 -1.47 18.13 -16.24
N THR A 82 -1.86 17.40 -17.30
CA THR A 82 -3.03 17.74 -18.13
C THR A 82 -4.24 16.86 -17.84
N GLU A 83 -5.44 17.42 -17.97
CA GLU A 83 -6.70 16.68 -17.76
C GLU A 83 -6.84 15.49 -18.73
N LYS A 84 -6.36 15.65 -19.97
CA LYS A 84 -6.36 14.58 -20.98
C LYS A 84 -5.48 13.41 -20.55
N ALA A 85 -4.28 13.69 -20.03
CA ALA A 85 -3.38 12.66 -19.52
C ALA A 85 -3.95 11.97 -18.27
N TYR A 86 -4.54 12.74 -17.34
CA TYR A 86 -5.21 12.20 -16.15
C TYR A 86 -6.35 11.24 -16.51
N LYS A 87 -7.27 11.64 -17.39
CA LYS A 87 -8.39 10.78 -17.82
C LYS A 87 -7.90 9.52 -18.56
N LYS A 88 -6.81 9.63 -19.33
CA LYS A 88 -6.19 8.47 -20.00
C LYS A 88 -5.64 7.50 -18.95
N GLN A 89 -4.89 7.99 -17.97
CA GLN A 89 -4.29 7.14 -16.95
C GLN A 89 -5.34 6.49 -16.04
N LEU A 90 -6.43 7.20 -15.73
CA LEU A 90 -7.54 6.64 -14.97
C LEU A 90 -8.16 5.42 -15.67
N LYS A 91 -8.29 5.46 -17.00
CA LYS A 91 -8.76 4.29 -17.78
C LYS A 91 -7.77 3.13 -17.70
N VAL A 92 -6.46 3.40 -17.74
CA VAL A 92 -5.43 2.36 -17.57
C VAL A 92 -5.55 1.69 -16.20
N ILE A 93 -5.72 2.47 -15.13
CA ILE A 93 -5.90 1.94 -13.77
C ILE A 93 -7.16 1.06 -13.68
N LEU A 94 -8.28 1.50 -14.26
CA LEU A 94 -9.51 0.71 -14.33
C LEU A 94 -9.28 -0.61 -15.07
N THR A 95 -8.64 -0.58 -16.24
CA THR A 95 -8.35 -1.78 -17.03
C THR A 95 -7.42 -2.73 -16.27
N LYS A 96 -6.38 -2.22 -15.60
CA LYS A 96 -5.47 -3.04 -14.77
C LYS A 96 -6.21 -3.68 -13.59
N SER A 97 -7.05 -2.92 -12.90
CA SER A 97 -7.82 -3.42 -11.75
C SER A 97 -8.81 -4.49 -12.15
N CYS A 98 -9.53 -4.29 -13.27
CA CYS A 98 -10.44 -5.29 -13.80
C CYS A 98 -9.69 -6.53 -14.32
N GLY A 99 -8.54 -6.31 -14.99
CA GLY A 99 -7.65 -7.38 -15.43
C GLY A 99 -7.12 -8.23 -14.27
N PHE A 100 -6.76 -7.60 -13.14
CA PHE A 100 -6.38 -8.31 -11.91
C PHE A 100 -7.50 -9.23 -11.44
N VAL A 101 -8.74 -8.75 -11.37
CA VAL A 101 -9.89 -9.57 -10.96
C VAL A 101 -10.04 -10.77 -11.88
N ILE A 102 -10.00 -10.57 -13.20
CA ILE A 102 -10.15 -11.67 -14.18
C ILE A 102 -9.01 -12.68 -14.04
N ILE A 103 -7.76 -12.22 -14.00
CA ILE A 103 -6.59 -13.08 -13.87
C ILE A 103 -6.64 -13.86 -12.56
N PHE A 104 -7.03 -13.22 -11.46
CA PHE A 104 -7.18 -13.86 -10.15
C PHE A 104 -8.16 -15.03 -10.23
N HIS A 105 -9.34 -14.83 -10.83
CA HIS A 105 -10.32 -15.91 -10.99
C HIS A 105 -9.78 -17.05 -11.84
N LEU A 106 -9.15 -16.74 -12.98
CA LEU A 106 -8.57 -17.76 -13.85
C LEU A 106 -7.50 -18.58 -13.13
N LEU A 107 -6.61 -17.93 -12.39
CA LEU A 107 -5.58 -18.61 -11.61
C LEU A 107 -6.19 -19.42 -10.46
N TYR A 108 -7.17 -18.87 -9.75
CA TYR A 108 -7.84 -19.58 -8.66
C TYR A 108 -8.43 -20.90 -9.14
N LEU A 109 -9.15 -20.89 -10.27
CA LEU A 109 -9.77 -22.09 -10.85
C LEU A 109 -8.75 -23.15 -11.30
N VAL A 110 -7.51 -22.77 -11.62
CA VAL A 110 -6.43 -23.72 -11.95
C VAL A 110 -5.97 -24.48 -10.70
N PHE A 111 -5.94 -23.83 -9.54
CA PHE A 111 -5.48 -24.45 -8.30
C PHE A 111 -6.60 -25.10 -7.48
N MET A 112 -7.79 -24.52 -7.50
CA MET A 112 -8.91 -24.96 -6.68
C MET A 112 -10.23 -24.70 -7.41
N PHE A 113 -10.97 -25.78 -7.68
CA PHE A 113 -12.32 -25.68 -8.25
C PHE A 113 -13.35 -25.60 -7.12
N PRO A 114 -14.15 -24.52 -7.01
CA PRO A 114 -15.14 -24.40 -5.95
C PRO A 114 -16.22 -25.47 -6.05
N ASN A 115 -16.49 -26.18 -4.94
CA ASN A 115 -17.46 -27.28 -4.88
C ASN A 115 -18.82 -26.84 -4.33
N SER A 116 -18.89 -25.64 -3.75
CA SER A 116 -20.11 -25.08 -3.17
C SER A 116 -20.35 -23.65 -3.63
N ILE A 117 -21.62 -23.22 -3.59
CA ILE A 117 -22.00 -21.83 -3.89
C ILE A 117 -21.29 -20.85 -2.94
N SER A 118 -21.05 -21.24 -1.68
CA SER A 118 -20.31 -20.39 -0.72
C SER A 118 -18.89 -20.11 -1.19
N GLU A 119 -18.16 -21.14 -1.64
CA GLU A 119 -16.79 -20.99 -2.13
C GLU A 119 -16.71 -20.12 -3.39
N TRP A 120 -17.74 -20.18 -4.26
CA TRP A 120 -17.86 -19.25 -5.39
C TRP A 120 -17.99 -17.80 -4.91
N TYR A 121 -18.84 -17.54 -3.91
CA TYR A 121 -18.99 -16.20 -3.35
C TYR A 121 -17.72 -15.71 -2.66
N GLU A 122 -17.03 -16.56 -1.91
CA GLU A 122 -15.78 -16.22 -1.24
C GLU A 122 -14.69 -15.84 -2.25
N MET A 123 -14.50 -16.63 -3.31
CA MET A 123 -13.56 -16.32 -4.39
C MET A 123 -13.89 -14.98 -5.06
N ILE A 124 -15.16 -14.76 -5.41
CA ILE A 124 -15.62 -13.52 -6.06
C ILE A 124 -15.43 -12.33 -5.12
N ALA A 125 -15.79 -12.45 -3.85
CA ALA A 125 -15.66 -11.38 -2.88
C ALA A 125 -14.19 -10.97 -2.67
N VAL A 126 -13.29 -11.94 -2.46
CA VAL A 126 -11.87 -11.68 -2.24
C VAL A 126 -11.24 -10.97 -3.44
N SER A 127 -11.52 -11.46 -4.66
CA SER A 127 -10.96 -10.87 -5.88
C SER A 127 -11.49 -9.46 -6.13
N ILE A 128 -12.79 -9.20 -5.93
CA ILE A 128 -13.39 -7.87 -6.06
C ILE A 128 -12.79 -6.91 -5.04
N ILE A 129 -12.67 -7.33 -3.77
CA ILE A 129 -12.04 -6.50 -2.73
C ILE A 129 -10.60 -6.17 -3.11
N GLY A 130 -9.82 -7.17 -3.55
CA GLY A 130 -8.45 -6.96 -4.02
C GLY A 130 -8.37 -5.99 -5.20
N GLY A 131 -9.26 -6.14 -6.18
CA GLY A 131 -9.36 -5.24 -7.34
C GLY A 131 -9.74 -3.81 -6.95
N LEU A 132 -10.65 -3.64 -5.98
CA LEU A 132 -11.01 -2.32 -5.44
C LEU A 132 -9.84 -1.69 -4.70
N ILE A 133 -9.12 -2.45 -3.85
CA ILE A 133 -7.93 -1.96 -3.15
C ILE A 133 -6.91 -1.47 -4.17
N LEU A 134 -6.59 -2.28 -5.19
CA LEU A 134 -5.65 -1.92 -6.25
C LEU A 134 -6.08 -0.63 -6.97
N PHE A 135 -7.36 -0.53 -7.33
CA PHE A 135 -7.92 0.66 -7.96
C PHE A 135 -7.75 1.91 -7.09
N PHE A 136 -8.11 1.83 -5.80
CA PHE A 136 -8.05 2.98 -4.90
C PHE A 136 -6.62 3.41 -4.60
N VAL A 137 -5.70 2.48 -4.42
CA VAL A 137 -4.26 2.75 -4.24
C VAL A 137 -3.74 3.58 -5.40
N ASP A 138 -3.92 3.10 -6.64
CA ASP A 138 -3.47 3.78 -7.84
C ASP A 138 -4.20 5.11 -8.07
N TYR A 139 -5.51 5.13 -7.83
CA TYR A 139 -6.34 6.33 -7.99
C TYR A 139 -5.92 7.45 -7.04
N ILE A 140 -5.69 7.15 -5.76
CA ILE A 140 -5.27 8.16 -4.77
C ILE A 140 -3.91 8.73 -5.17
N SER A 141 -2.96 7.87 -5.57
CA SER A 141 -1.64 8.29 -6.05
C SER A 141 -1.77 9.21 -7.27
N LEU A 142 -2.56 8.81 -8.28
CA LEU A 142 -2.80 9.60 -9.49
C LEU A 142 -3.44 10.96 -9.19
N LYS A 143 -4.48 10.98 -8.34
CA LYS A 143 -5.21 12.19 -7.97
C LYS A 143 -4.29 13.18 -7.27
N ASN A 144 -3.49 12.71 -6.31
CA ASN A 144 -2.56 13.56 -5.58
C ASN A 144 -1.44 14.09 -6.46
N SER A 145 -0.91 13.25 -7.35
CA SER A 145 0.10 13.66 -8.32
C SER A 145 -0.43 14.73 -9.26
N TYR A 146 -1.59 14.51 -9.86
CA TYR A 146 -2.21 15.46 -10.79
C TYR A 146 -2.47 16.82 -10.14
N LYS A 147 -2.97 16.81 -8.89
CA LYS A 147 -3.18 18.06 -8.14
C LYS A 147 -1.87 18.83 -7.98
N LYS A 148 -0.80 18.16 -7.53
CA LYS A 148 0.51 18.78 -7.32
C LYS A 148 1.12 19.30 -8.62
N ASN A 149 1.06 18.52 -9.69
CA ASN A 149 1.64 18.89 -10.97
C ASN A 149 0.90 20.06 -11.63
N LYS A 150 -0.42 20.14 -11.46
CA LYS A 150 -1.22 21.26 -11.96
C LYS A 150 -0.93 22.57 -11.24
N GLU A 151 -0.50 22.53 -9.99
CA GLU A 151 -0.08 23.73 -9.23
C GLU A 151 1.29 24.26 -9.67
N LEU A 152 2.08 23.45 -10.39
CA LEU A 152 3.44 23.79 -10.85
C LEU A 152 3.50 24.26 -12.32
N VAL A 153 2.40 24.17 -13.06
CA VAL A 153 2.26 24.57 -14.48
C VAL A 153 1.36 25.79 -14.59
#